data_AF-A0A4Y7SEH7-F1
#
_entry.id   AF-A0A4Y7SEH7-F1
#
_cell.length_a   1.000
_cell.length_b   1.000
_cell.length_c   1.000
_cell.angle_alpha   90.00
_cell.angle_beta   90.00
_cell.angle_gamma   90.00
#
_symmetry.space_group_name_H-M   'P 1'
#
loop_
_entity.id
_entity.type
_entity.pdbx_description
1 polymer ?
#
loop_
_entity_poly.entity_id
_entity_poly.type
_entity_poly.pdbx_seq_one_letter_code
_entity_poly.pdbx_strand_id
1 'polypeptide(L)' 'GAAHDSDERWNAPSCHEETRIAVREDIVSWIKHGEGDEEPKRMMWLSGPAGCGKTAIAGSVAETCKKEGLLAATFFFS' A
#
# COMPACT_ATOMS: atom_id res chain seq x y z
N GLY A 1 4.20 0.66 -22.45
CA GLY A 1 3.58 1.98 -22.61
C GLY A 1 2.50 2.11 -21.57
N ALA A 2 2.53 3.16 -20.75
CA ALA A 2 1.46 3.45 -19.81
C ALA A 2 0.26 3.94 -20.61
N ALA A 3 -0.81 3.12 -20.66
CA ALA A 3 -2.09 3.57 -21.16
C ALA A 3 -2.76 4.41 -20.06
N HIS A 4 -2.50 5.72 -20.13
CA HIS A 4 -3.38 6.75 -19.61
C HIS A 4 -4.62 6.74 -20.53
N ASP A 5 -5.82 6.74 -19.94
CA ASP A 5 -7.13 6.51 -20.57
C ASP A 5 -7.46 5.07 -20.98
N SER A 6 -8.21 4.40 -20.12
CA SER A 6 -9.10 3.31 -20.53
C SER A 6 -10.47 3.57 -19.90
N ASP A 7 -11.39 4.01 -20.76
CA ASP A 7 -12.82 4.20 -20.55
C ASP A 7 -13.59 2.89 -20.29
N GLU A 8 -13.06 2.02 -19.42
CA GLU A 8 -13.72 0.76 -19.00
C GLU A 8 -14.09 0.79 -17.51
N ARG A 9 -14.44 1.97 -16.98
CA ARG A 9 -14.99 2.13 -15.63
C ARG A 9 -16.51 2.26 -15.69
N TRP A 10 -17.23 1.15 -15.57
CA TRP A 10 -18.65 1.23 -15.19
C TRP A 10 -19.11 0.21 -14.13
N ASN A 11 -18.32 -0.81 -13.75
CA ASN A 11 -18.78 -1.79 -12.74
C ASN A 11 -17.73 -2.28 -11.72
N ALA A 12 -16.52 -1.72 -11.69
CA ALA A 12 -15.64 -1.95 -10.54
C ALA A 12 -15.95 -0.87 -9.51
N PRO A 13 -16.41 -1.20 -8.28
CA PRO A 13 -16.60 -0.19 -7.25
C PRO A 13 -15.25 0.49 -7.10
N SER A 14 -15.19 1.77 -7.43
CA SER A 14 -14.04 2.58 -7.13
C SER A 14 -13.78 2.37 -5.64
N CYS A 15 -12.71 1.65 -5.28
CA CYS A 15 -12.24 1.70 -3.91
C CYS A 15 -12.15 3.19 -3.59
N HIS A 16 -13.00 3.65 -2.68
CA HIS A 16 -13.07 5.05 -2.34
C HIS A 16 -11.65 5.52 -2.01
N GLU A 17 -11.31 6.73 -2.43
CA GLU A 17 -9.98 7.28 -2.20
C GLU A 17 -9.59 7.21 -0.71
N GLU A 18 -10.59 7.34 0.16
CA GLU A 18 -10.52 7.10 1.61
C GLU A 18 -10.05 5.69 1.99
N THR A 19 -10.44 4.63 1.28
CA THR A 19 -10.00 3.26 1.57
C THR A 19 -8.51 3.08 1.29
N ARG A 20 -7.95 3.79 0.30
CA ARG A 20 -6.50 3.76 0.04
C ARG A 20 -5.71 4.47 1.13
N ILE A 21 -6.26 5.54 1.68
CA ILE A 21 -5.68 6.27 2.81
C ILE A 21 -5.70 5.37 4.05
N ALA A 22 -6.85 4.77 4.38
CA ALA A 22 -6.99 3.87 5.53
C ALA A 22 -6.00 2.70 5.47
N VAL A 23 -5.93 1.99 4.32
CA VAL A 23 -4.98 0.88 4.16
C VAL A 23 -3.54 1.36 4.32
N ARG A 24 -3.17 2.52 3.78
CA ARG A 24 -1.81 3.06 3.97
C ARG A 24 -1.51 3.36 5.43
N GLU A 25 -2.46 3.98 6.14
CA GLU A 25 -2.31 4.32 7.55
C GLU A 25 -2.18 3.08 8.42
N ASP A 26 -2.98 2.04 8.14
CA ASP A 26 -2.90 0.75 8.83
C ASP A 26 -1.51 0.12 8.66
N ILE A 27 -0.97 0.14 7.43
CA ILE A 27 0.36 -0.39 7.14
C ILE A 27 1.44 0.39 7.90
N VAL A 28 1.38 1.72 7.89
CA VAL A 28 2.37 2.56 8.58
C VAL A 28 2.27 2.38 10.10
N SER A 29 1.05 2.26 10.63
CA SER A 29 0.80 1.97 12.04
C SER A 29 1.40 0.63 12.44
N TRP A 30 1.16 -0.41 11.63
CA TRP A 30 1.74 -1.74 11.82
C TRP A 30 3.28 -1.70 11.82
N ILE A 31 3.90 -0.95 10.90
CA ILE A 31 5.37 -0.78 10.86
C ILE A 31 5.91 -0.16 12.16
N LYS A 32 5.19 0.83 12.72
CA LYS A 32 5.64 1.59 13.90
C LYS A 32 5.40 0.87 15.22
N HIS A 33 4.26 0.21 15.33
CA HIS A 33 3.72 -0.24 16.61
C HIS A 33 3.61 -1.77 16.70
N GLY A 34 3.70 -2.48 15.56
CA GLY A 34 3.39 -3.90 15.49
C GLY A 34 1.93 -4.17 15.87
N GLU A 35 1.62 -5.43 16.19
CA GLU A 35 0.29 -5.85 16.63
C GLU A 35 0.16 -5.95 18.17
N GLY A 36 1.23 -5.62 18.90
CA GLY A 36 1.28 -5.78 20.36
C GLY A 36 1.46 -7.23 20.84
N ASP A 37 1.71 -8.14 19.91
CA ASP A 37 1.95 -9.56 20.18
C ASP A 37 3.31 -9.79 20.89
N GLU A 38 3.37 -10.80 21.76
CA GLU A 38 4.62 -11.27 22.39
C GLU A 38 5.68 -11.66 21.33
N GLU A 39 5.21 -12.14 20.16
CA GLU A 39 6.04 -12.44 18.99
C GLU A 39 5.59 -11.59 17.78
N PRO A 40 6.25 -10.45 17.49
CA PRO A 40 5.80 -9.55 16.44
C PRO A 40 6.01 -10.16 15.04
N LYS A 41 4.96 -10.08 14.21
CA LYS A 41 5.04 -10.43 12.79
C LYS A 41 6.03 -9.50 12.09
N ARG A 42 6.97 -10.09 11.33
CA ARG A 42 8.01 -9.34 10.59
C ARG A 42 7.68 -9.13 9.11
N MET A 43 6.60 -9.73 8.63
CA MET A 43 6.19 -9.68 7.24
C MET A 43 4.69 -9.47 7.14
N MET A 44 4.30 -8.52 6.29
CA MET A 44 2.92 -8.21 5.98
C MET A 44 2.69 -8.42 4.48
N TRP A 45 1.56 -9.03 4.13
CA TRP A 45 1.19 -9.34 2.74
C TRP A 45 0.01 -8.50 2.29
N LEU A 46 0.24 -7.60 1.32
CA LEU A 46 -0.82 -6.80 0.70
C LEU A 46 -1.34 -7.51 -0.55
N SER A 47 -2.58 -8.00 -0.50
CA SER A 47 -3.25 -8.68 -1.62
C SER A 47 -4.51 -7.95 -2.06
N GLY A 48 -4.98 -8.25 -3.27
CA GLY A 48 -6.17 -7.64 -3.85
C GLY A 48 -6.24 -7.81 -5.37
N PRO A 49 -7.35 -7.45 -6.02
CA PRO A 49 -7.55 -7.62 -7.46
C PRO A 49 -6.46 -6.96 -8.32
N ALA A 50 -6.27 -7.46 -9.53
CA ALA A 50 -5.42 -6.78 -10.52
C ALA A 50 -5.95 -5.36 -10.77
N GLY A 51 -5.04 -4.39 -10.97
CA GLY A 51 -5.43 -3.00 -11.22
C GLY A 51 -5.89 -2.18 -10.00
N CYS A 52 -6.01 -2.75 -8.79
CA CYS A 52 -6.48 -1.98 -7.62
C CYS A 52 -5.44 -0.99 -7.05
N GLY A 53 -4.21 -0.99 -7.58
CA GLY A 53 -3.17 -0.03 -7.21
C GLY A 53 -2.29 -0.43 -6.02
N LYS A 54 -2.14 -1.73 -5.73
CA LYS A 54 -1.25 -2.24 -4.66
C LYS A 54 0.17 -1.66 -4.73
N THR A 55 0.74 -1.59 -5.93
CA THR A 55 2.07 -1.00 -6.16
C THR A 55 2.09 0.48 -5.79
N ALA A 56 1.01 1.22 -6.08
CA ALA A 56 0.90 2.64 -5.70
C ALA A 56 0.78 2.81 -4.17
N ILE A 57 0.06 1.91 -3.49
CA ILE A 57 -0.01 1.88 -2.02
C ILE A 57 1.39 1.61 -1.44
N ALA A 58 2.08 0.58 -1.92
CA ALA A 58 3.42 0.24 -1.46
C ALA A 58 4.43 1.39 -1.69
N GLY A 59 4.35 2.09 -2.84
CA GLY A 59 5.13 3.30 -3.10
C GLY A 59 4.84 4.43 -2.10
N SER A 60 3.57 4.66 -1.78
CA SER A 60 3.17 5.71 -0.83
C SER A 60 3.59 5.40 0.60
N VAL A 61 3.51 4.13 1.02
CA VAL A 61 4.03 3.66 2.31
C VAL A 61 5.54 3.87 2.38
N ALA A 62 6.29 3.45 1.34
CA ALA A 62 7.73 3.61 1.30
C ALA A 62 8.16 5.08 1.43
N GLU A 63 7.47 6.00 0.74
CA GLU A 63 7.76 7.44 0.86
C GLU A 63 7.47 7.97 2.27
N THR A 64 6.41 7.46 2.92
CA THR A 64 6.10 7.81 4.32
C THR A 64 7.21 7.33 5.25
N CYS A 65 7.61 6.06 5.14
CA CYS A 65 8.70 5.48 5.93
C CYS A 65 10.03 6.20 5.68
N LYS A 66 10.30 6.64 4.45
CA LYS A 66 11.50 7.42 4.12
C LYS A 66 11.50 8.77 4.82
N LYS A 67 10.39 9.51 4.79
CA LYS A 67 10.24 10.80 5.47
C LYS A 67 10.42 10.70 6.98
N GLU A 68 10.04 9.57 7.56
CA GLU A 68 10.13 9.30 9.00
C GLU A 68 11.43 8.60 9.41
N GLY A 69 12.35 8.33 8.47
CA GLY A 69 13.62 7.68 8.76
C GLY A 69 13.51 6.17 9.11
N LEU A 70 12.38 5.55 8.80
CA LEU A 70 12.09 4.13 9.05
C LEU A 70 12.46 3.21 7.88
N LEU A 71 12.64 3.77 6.67
CA LEU A 71 12.84 2.97 5.47
C LEU A 71 14.28 2.45 5.36
N ALA A 72 14.44 1.13 5.44
CA ALA A 72 15.72 0.47 5.15
C ALA A 72 15.98 0.30 3.64
N ALA A 73 15.01 -0.26 2.90
CA ALA A 73 15.08 -0.46 1.46
C ALA A 73 13.68 -0.69 0.87
N THR A 74 13.51 -0.41 -0.43
CA THR A 74 12.31 -0.73 -1.19
C THR A 74 12.68 -1.26 -2.56
N PHE A 75 11.98 -2.29 -3.04
CA PHE A 75 12.15 -2.88 -4.37
C PHE A 75 10.79 -2.99 -5.08
N PHE A 76 10.75 -2.61 -6.36
CA PHE A 76 9.58 -2.75 -7.22
C PHE A 76 9.98 -3.51 -8.49
N PHE A 77 9.14 -4.44 -8.91
CA PHE A 77 9.33 -5.23 -10.13
C PHE A 77 8.36 -4.74 -11.21
N SER A 78 8.85 -4.65 -12.44
CA SER A 78 8.12 -4.17 -13.63
C SER A 78 7.62 -5.32 -14.48
#